data_AF-A0A963XWJ7-F1
#
_entry.id   AF-A0A963XWJ7-F1
#
_cell.length_a   1.000
_cell.length_b   1.000
_cell.length_c   1.000
_cell.angle_alpha   90.00
_cell.angle_beta   90.00
_cell.angle_gamma   90.00
#
_symmetry.space_group_name_H-M   'P 1'
#
loop_
_entity.id
_entity.type
_entity.pdbx_description
1 polymer ?
#
loop_
_entity_poly.entity_id
_entity_poly.type
_entity_poly.pdbx_seq_one_letter_code
_entity_poly.pdbx_strand_id
1 'polypeptide(L)'
;WEQQVDSFSQSYWTILFICAALVFLVQWSGVYLRALLQGDAGRLMMDWTLIAVIRPEVISEREAVILTFLAFLYTAACVFLYLVGLVLMYTVVDDLYRISGASARGRDPDACPDAPAVAVFVRIFRCTVLGLLMILCIKLQAAYLQSDGVNIIDWLFSDARSALGLHEGGSGSLGKQALANFSSFLLLFTTVAVFLFCLQRILRVARGSQHGGLQPHVPWSKMTAVVGLLVVSFFLIGGITGFSVVLVISMALALYSLFDPLCAKFQSPGELI
;
A
#
# COMPACT_ATOMS: atom_id res chain seq x y z
N TRP A 1 7.90 -25.07 8.22
CA TRP A 1 7.22 -24.30 7.17
C TRP A 1 5.78 -24.79 6.96
N GLU A 2 5.54 -26.04 6.53
CA GLU A 2 4.17 -26.57 6.30
C GLU A 2 3.26 -26.41 7.53
N GLN A 3 3.74 -26.80 8.71
CA GLN A 3 3.00 -26.67 9.98
C GLN A 3 2.63 -25.21 10.35
N GLN A 4 3.37 -24.24 9.82
CA GLN A 4 3.16 -22.81 10.07
C GLN A 4 2.16 -22.24 9.06
N VAL A 5 2.23 -22.67 7.80
CA VAL A 5 1.22 -22.37 6.78
C VAL A 5 -0.15 -22.91 7.21
N ASP A 6 -0.20 -24.13 7.76
CA ASP A 6 -1.43 -24.71 8.31
C ASP A 6 -1.97 -23.89 9.50
N SER A 7 -1.07 -23.40 10.36
CA SER A 7 -1.46 -22.53 11.48
C SER A 7 -2.04 -21.18 11.02
N PHE A 8 -1.65 -20.67 9.86
CA PHE A 8 -2.21 -19.44 9.27
C PHE A 8 -3.36 -19.69 8.28
N SER A 9 -3.73 -20.96 8.02
CA SER A 9 -4.82 -21.35 7.13
C SER A 9 -6.12 -20.62 7.46
N GLN A 10 -6.46 -20.50 8.74
CA GLN A 10 -7.65 -19.73 9.17
C GLN A 10 -7.59 -18.26 8.77
N SER A 11 -6.42 -17.61 8.85
CA SER A 11 -6.25 -16.22 8.42
C SER A 11 -6.44 -16.07 6.91
N TYR A 12 -5.94 -17.00 6.10
CA TYR A 12 -6.15 -17.01 4.66
C TYR A 12 -7.64 -17.19 4.28
N TRP A 13 -8.34 -18.11 4.97
CA TRP A 13 -9.79 -18.29 4.80
C TRP A 13 -10.59 -17.06 5.21
N THR A 14 -10.23 -16.41 6.32
CA THR A 14 -10.86 -15.16 6.76
C THR A 14 -10.67 -14.05 5.74
N ILE A 15 -9.46 -13.88 5.18
CA ILE A 15 -9.18 -12.88 4.14
C ILE A 15 -9.99 -13.19 2.88
N LEU A 16 -10.07 -14.45 2.46
CA LEU A 16 -10.89 -14.87 1.33
C LEU A 16 -12.36 -14.51 1.56
N PHE A 17 -12.90 -14.80 2.74
CA PHE A 17 -14.28 -14.48 3.06
C PHE A 17 -14.53 -12.97 3.11
N ILE A 18 -13.61 -12.19 3.69
CA ILE A 18 -13.70 -10.73 3.72
C ILE A 18 -13.65 -10.16 2.30
N CYS A 19 -12.75 -10.63 1.44
CA CYS A 19 -12.65 -10.15 0.06
C CYS A 19 -13.88 -10.55 -0.77
N ALA A 20 -14.34 -11.80 -0.66
CA ALA A 20 -15.51 -12.28 -1.38
C ALA A 20 -16.82 -11.65 -0.89
N ALA A 21 -16.99 -11.50 0.43
CA ALA A 21 -18.24 -10.99 1.00
C ALA A 21 -18.28 -9.45 1.03
N LEU A 22 -17.25 -8.79 1.55
CA LEU A 22 -17.28 -7.33 1.73
C LEU A 22 -16.86 -6.57 0.48
N VAL A 23 -15.74 -6.96 -0.15
CA VAL A 23 -15.22 -6.24 -1.32
C VAL A 23 -16.00 -6.61 -2.58
N PHE A 24 -16.29 -7.89 -2.80
CA PHE A 24 -17.05 -8.31 -3.97
C PHE A 24 -18.56 -8.18 -3.74
N LEU A 25 -19.17 -8.99 -2.89
CA LEU A 25 -20.64 -9.05 -2.79
C LEU A 25 -21.27 -7.72 -2.32
N VAL A 26 -20.80 -7.13 -1.22
CA VAL A 26 -21.42 -5.91 -0.67
C VAL A 26 -21.20 -4.69 -1.58
N GLN A 27 -19.99 -4.48 -2.11
CA GLN A 27 -19.75 -3.32 -2.99
C GLN A 27 -20.40 -3.48 -4.36
N TRP A 28 -20.32 -4.67 -4.98
CA TRP A 28 -20.93 -4.90 -6.28
C TRP A 28 -22.46 -4.91 -6.21
N SER A 29 -23.06 -5.75 -5.35
CA SER A 29 -24.53 -5.88 -5.30
C SER A 29 -25.20 -4.70 -4.59
N GLY A 30 -24.59 -4.18 -3.54
CA GLY A 30 -25.20 -3.17 -2.67
C GLY A 30 -25.06 -1.74 -3.19
N VAL A 31 -23.94 -1.41 -3.83
CA VAL A 31 -23.66 -0.05 -4.30
C VAL A 31 -23.85 0.05 -5.82
N TYR A 32 -23.18 -0.81 -6.58
CA TYR A 32 -23.17 -0.70 -8.05
C TYR A 32 -24.44 -1.23 -8.71
N LEU A 33 -24.85 -2.47 -8.41
CA LEU A 33 -26.02 -3.09 -9.05
C LEU A 33 -27.31 -2.35 -8.72
N ARG A 34 -27.48 -1.90 -7.47
CA ARG A 34 -28.64 -1.08 -7.08
C ARG A 34 -28.70 0.23 -7.86
N ALA A 35 -27.58 0.89 -8.05
CA ALA A 35 -27.56 2.14 -8.78
C ALA A 35 -27.77 1.97 -10.29
N LEU A 36 -27.26 0.88 -10.86
CA LEU A 36 -27.56 0.45 -12.23
C LEU A 36 -29.07 0.22 -12.43
N LEU A 37 -29.73 -0.45 -11.48
CA LEU A 37 -31.17 -0.75 -11.55
C LEU A 37 -32.07 0.47 -11.28
N GLN A 38 -31.59 1.44 -10.49
CA GLN A 38 -32.35 2.64 -10.13
C GLN A 38 -32.12 3.83 -11.08
N GLY A 39 -31.17 3.70 -12.03
CA GLY A 39 -30.82 4.77 -12.98
C GLY A 39 -30.15 5.99 -12.35
N ASP A 40 -29.79 5.93 -11.07
CA ASP A 40 -29.26 7.07 -10.31
C ASP A 40 -27.72 7.08 -10.33
N ALA A 41 -27.17 7.37 -11.52
CA ALA A 41 -25.73 7.43 -11.77
C ALA A 41 -25.01 8.59 -11.04
N GLY A 42 -25.74 9.59 -10.53
CA GLY A 42 -25.17 10.81 -9.95
C GLY A 42 -24.46 10.65 -8.59
N ARG A 43 -24.57 9.47 -7.97
CA ARG A 43 -23.96 9.13 -6.66
C ARG A 43 -22.78 8.17 -6.74
N LEU A 44 -22.47 7.58 -7.89
CA LEU A 44 -21.30 6.71 -8.04
C LEU A 44 -20.09 7.49 -8.55
N MET A 45 -18.91 7.01 -8.20
CA MET A 45 -17.70 7.44 -8.89
C MET A 45 -17.85 7.09 -10.36
N MET A 46 -17.62 8.07 -11.22
CA MET A 46 -17.64 7.94 -12.68
C MET A 46 -16.46 7.05 -13.10
N ASP A 47 -16.60 5.73 -12.95
CA ASP A 47 -15.61 4.77 -13.44
C ASP A 47 -16.01 4.32 -14.86
N TRP A 48 -15.09 3.74 -15.64
CA TRP A 48 -15.37 3.33 -17.04
C TRP A 48 -16.56 2.36 -17.16
N THR A 49 -16.88 1.65 -16.08
CA THR A 49 -18.06 0.81 -15.91
C THR A 49 -19.39 1.58 -15.89
N LEU A 50 -19.38 2.86 -15.50
CA LEU A 50 -20.56 3.74 -15.49
C LEU A 50 -20.76 4.46 -16.83
N ILE A 51 -19.74 4.54 -17.69
CA ILE A 51 -19.88 5.03 -19.08
C ILE A 51 -20.91 4.18 -19.85
N ALA A 52 -21.02 2.88 -19.53
CA ALA A 52 -22.06 2.00 -20.08
C ALA A 52 -23.48 2.46 -19.71
N VAL A 53 -23.66 3.10 -18.55
CA VAL A 53 -24.96 3.65 -18.07
C VAL A 53 -25.25 5.02 -18.70
N ILE A 54 -24.21 5.84 -18.90
CA ILE A 54 -24.33 7.22 -19.41
C ILE A 54 -24.45 7.25 -20.94
N ARG A 55 -23.94 6.21 -21.63
CA ARG A 55 -24.02 6.05 -23.08
C ARG A 55 -24.70 4.71 -23.42
N PRO A 56 -26.02 4.58 -23.17
CA PRO A 56 -26.78 3.35 -23.45
C PRO A 56 -26.79 2.97 -24.93
N GLU A 57 -26.34 3.86 -25.82
CA GLU A 57 -26.24 3.63 -27.26
C GLU A 57 -25.04 2.76 -27.67
N VAL A 58 -24.12 2.44 -26.76
CA VAL A 58 -22.88 1.68 -27.06
C VAL A 58 -22.84 0.31 -26.36
N ILE A 59 -23.53 0.13 -25.23
CA ILE A 59 -23.46 -1.09 -24.40
C ILE A 59 -24.87 -1.47 -23.91
N SER A 60 -25.26 -2.74 -24.11
CA SER A 60 -26.54 -3.26 -23.60
C SER A 60 -26.55 -3.37 -22.08
N GLU A 61 -27.72 -3.23 -21.44
CA GLU A 61 -27.88 -3.38 -19.98
C GLU A 61 -27.29 -4.69 -19.44
N ARG A 62 -27.44 -5.81 -20.16
CA ARG A 62 -26.89 -7.11 -19.76
C ARG A 62 -25.36 -7.16 -19.85
N GLU A 63 -24.79 -6.51 -20.84
CA GLU A 63 -23.34 -6.41 -21.04
C GLU A 63 -22.70 -5.56 -19.95
N ALA A 64 -23.35 -4.46 -19.54
CA ALA A 64 -22.92 -3.64 -18.42
C ALA A 64 -22.89 -4.41 -17.09
N VAL A 65 -23.89 -5.27 -16.84
CA VAL A 65 -23.94 -6.13 -15.64
C VAL A 65 -22.79 -7.15 -15.65
N ILE A 66 -22.53 -7.81 -16.78
CA ILE A 66 -21.43 -8.80 -16.88
C ILE A 66 -20.07 -8.12 -16.72
N LEU A 67 -19.87 -6.96 -17.36
CA LEU A 67 -18.61 -6.21 -17.32
C LEU A 67 -18.31 -5.71 -15.90
N THR A 68 -19.30 -5.15 -15.22
CA THR A 68 -19.15 -4.71 -13.82
C THR A 68 -18.90 -5.88 -12.88
N PHE A 69 -19.61 -7.00 -13.04
CA PHE A 69 -19.37 -8.22 -12.27
C PHE A 69 -17.90 -8.68 -12.39
N LEU A 70 -17.39 -8.76 -13.62
CA LEU A 70 -16.02 -9.23 -13.86
C LEU A 70 -14.98 -8.23 -13.32
N ALA A 71 -15.22 -6.93 -13.45
CA ALA A 71 -14.34 -5.89 -12.91
C ALA A 71 -14.25 -5.95 -11.38
N PHE A 72 -15.38 -6.12 -10.69
CA PHE A 72 -15.41 -6.27 -9.23
C PHE A 72 -14.78 -7.59 -8.77
N LEU A 73 -14.99 -8.68 -9.51
CA LEU A 73 -14.36 -9.96 -9.21
C LEU A 73 -12.83 -9.88 -9.34
N TYR A 74 -12.35 -9.25 -10.42
CA TYR A 74 -10.92 -8.97 -10.62
C TYR A 74 -10.35 -8.13 -9.48
N THR A 75 -11.03 -7.05 -9.11
CA THR A 75 -10.61 -6.17 -8.01
C THR A 75 -10.53 -6.93 -6.69
N ALA A 76 -11.53 -7.77 -6.39
CA ALA A 76 -11.53 -8.60 -5.19
C ALA A 76 -10.39 -9.62 -5.19
N ALA A 77 -10.08 -10.24 -6.34
CA ALA A 77 -8.95 -11.15 -6.49
C ALA A 77 -7.60 -10.43 -6.26
N CYS A 78 -7.42 -9.22 -6.80
CA CYS A 78 -6.22 -8.43 -6.58
C CYS A 78 -6.05 -8.03 -5.10
N VAL A 79 -7.12 -7.57 -4.44
CA VAL A 79 -7.11 -7.24 -3.01
C VAL A 79 -6.81 -8.48 -2.16
N PHE A 80 -7.39 -9.63 -2.51
CA PHE A 80 -7.10 -10.91 -1.87
C PHE A 80 -5.61 -11.25 -1.96
N LEU A 81 -5.04 -11.26 -3.17
CA LEU A 81 -3.61 -11.56 -3.37
C LEU A 81 -2.70 -10.59 -2.61
N TYR A 82 -3.07 -9.31 -2.58
CA TYR A 82 -2.35 -8.30 -1.81
C TYR A 82 -2.33 -8.60 -0.31
N LEU A 83 -3.50 -8.87 0.28
CA LEU A 83 -3.63 -9.19 1.71
C LEU A 83 -2.93 -10.51 2.06
N VAL A 84 -3.03 -11.52 1.20
CA VAL A 84 -2.26 -12.78 1.33
C VAL A 84 -0.76 -12.50 1.33
N GLY A 85 -0.28 -11.62 0.45
CA GLY A 85 1.12 -11.18 0.42
C GLY A 85 1.57 -10.52 1.73
N LEU A 86 0.72 -9.70 2.35
CA LEU A 86 1.00 -9.10 3.66
C LEU A 86 1.05 -10.14 4.79
N VAL A 87 0.17 -11.14 4.78
CA VAL A 87 0.21 -12.25 5.75
C VAL A 87 1.46 -13.11 5.57
N LEU A 88 1.85 -13.37 4.32
CA LEU A 88 3.08 -14.10 4.03
C LEU A 88 4.31 -13.33 4.55
N MET A 89 4.36 -12.02 4.32
CA MET A 89 5.39 -11.14 4.85
C MET A 89 5.46 -11.22 6.39
N TYR A 90 4.32 -11.10 7.06
CA TYR A 90 4.21 -11.26 8.51
C TYR A 90 4.77 -12.62 8.98
N THR A 91 4.38 -13.69 8.29
CA THR A 91 4.74 -15.07 8.65
C THR A 91 6.24 -15.31 8.54
N VAL A 92 6.87 -14.82 7.46
CA VAL A 92 8.32 -14.92 7.24
C VAL A 92 9.10 -14.22 8.37
N VAL A 93 8.63 -13.05 8.81
CA VAL A 93 9.30 -12.30 9.88
C VAL A 93 9.10 -12.94 11.25
N ASP A 94 7.89 -13.46 11.52
CA ASP A 94 7.63 -14.16 12.78
C ASP A 94 8.48 -15.44 12.88
N ASP A 95 8.63 -16.19 11.77
CA ASP A 95 9.50 -17.36 11.72
C ASP A 95 10.97 -16.99 11.97
N LEU A 96 11.47 -15.97 11.26
CA LEU A 96 12.83 -15.46 11.44
C LEU A 96 13.07 -15.03 12.90
N TYR A 97 12.11 -14.35 13.52
CA TYR A 97 12.19 -13.95 14.93
C TYR A 97 12.30 -15.16 15.86
N ARG A 98 11.50 -16.20 15.62
CA ARG A 98 11.51 -17.43 16.44
C ARG A 98 12.81 -18.20 16.30
N ILE A 99 13.32 -18.37 15.07
CA ILE A 99 14.59 -19.05 14.80
C ILE A 99 15.76 -18.28 15.42
N SER A 100 15.75 -16.95 15.32
CA SER A 100 16.78 -16.09 15.91
C SER A 100 16.77 -16.18 17.43
N GLY A 101 15.59 -16.19 18.05
CA GLY A 101 15.44 -16.36 19.51
C GLY A 101 15.87 -17.73 20.03
N ALA A 102 15.60 -18.81 19.28
CA ALA A 102 16.05 -20.15 19.63
C ALA A 102 17.58 -20.31 19.48
N SER A 103 18.14 -19.72 18.42
CA SER A 103 19.59 -19.79 18.12
C SER A 103 20.45 -18.98 19.11
N ALA A 104 19.91 -17.92 19.72
CA ALA A 104 20.62 -17.12 20.71
C ALA A 104 21.00 -17.91 21.98
N ARG A 105 20.40 -19.07 22.23
CA ARG A 105 20.65 -19.91 23.42
C ARG A 105 21.87 -20.84 23.31
N GLY A 106 22.52 -20.92 22.15
CA GLY A 106 23.63 -21.86 21.93
C GLY A 106 24.66 -21.43 20.88
N ARG A 107 24.79 -20.12 20.62
CA ARG A 107 25.64 -19.61 19.53
C ARG A 107 27.00 -19.11 20.02
N ASP A 108 28.01 -19.44 19.22
CA ASP A 108 29.40 -18.96 19.28
C ASP A 108 29.44 -17.42 19.13
N PRO A 109 30.11 -16.66 20.03
CA PRO A 109 30.11 -15.19 20.01
C PRO A 109 30.66 -14.53 18.73
N ASP A 110 31.37 -15.27 17.88
CA ASP A 110 32.05 -14.71 16.69
C ASP A 110 31.25 -14.81 15.37
N ALA A 111 30.12 -15.54 15.35
CA ALA A 111 29.34 -15.73 14.12
C ALA A 111 28.36 -14.57 13.91
N CYS A 112 28.67 -13.61 13.01
CA CYS A 112 27.86 -12.44 12.64
C CYS A 112 26.36 -12.79 12.42
N PRO A 113 25.47 -12.64 13.43
CA PRO A 113 24.14 -13.24 13.41
C PRO A 113 23.12 -12.49 12.53
N ASP A 114 23.43 -11.25 12.14
CA ASP A 114 22.41 -10.26 11.76
C ASP A 114 22.27 -10.05 10.24
N ALA A 115 23.21 -10.53 9.43
CA ALA A 115 23.20 -10.40 7.98
C ALA A 115 21.90 -10.90 7.29
N PRO A 116 21.34 -12.09 7.63
CA PRO A 116 20.10 -12.55 7.00
C PRO A 116 18.89 -11.71 7.43
N ALA A 117 18.84 -11.24 8.67
CA ALA A 117 17.72 -10.44 9.18
C ALA A 117 17.67 -9.06 8.52
N VAL A 118 18.82 -8.43 8.31
CA VAL A 118 18.93 -7.17 7.57
C VAL A 118 18.52 -7.34 6.11
N ALA A 119 18.98 -8.40 5.44
CA ALA A 119 18.61 -8.68 4.05
C ALA A 119 17.11 -8.91 3.87
N VAL A 120 16.48 -9.66 4.79
CA VAL A 120 15.02 -9.85 4.81
C VAL A 120 14.31 -8.53 5.03
N PHE A 121 14.76 -7.69 5.96
CA PHE A 121 14.14 -6.39 6.20
C PHE A 121 14.18 -5.47 4.98
N VAL A 122 15.30 -5.39 4.27
CA VAL A 122 15.42 -4.57 3.06
C VAL A 122 14.40 -5.01 2.00
N ARG A 123 14.19 -6.32 1.83
CA ARG A 123 13.18 -6.87 0.92
C ARG A 123 11.76 -6.50 1.35
N ILE A 124 11.50 -6.57 2.65
CA ILE A 124 10.21 -6.17 3.25
C ILE A 124 9.94 -4.70 3.00
N PHE A 125 10.90 -3.83 3.32
CA PHE A 125 10.80 -2.40 3.08
C PHE A 125 10.48 -2.10 1.61
N ARG A 126 11.21 -2.70 0.66
CA ARG A 126 10.94 -2.53 -0.78
C ARG A 126 9.52 -2.96 -1.16
N CYS A 127 9.07 -4.10 -0.65
CA CYS A 127 7.72 -4.59 -0.89
C CYS A 127 6.65 -3.66 -0.28
N THR A 128 6.86 -3.17 0.93
CA THR A 128 5.97 -2.19 1.58
C THR A 128 5.91 -0.89 0.78
N VAL A 129 7.04 -0.35 0.33
CA VAL A 129 7.07 0.87 -0.48
C VAL A 129 6.30 0.69 -1.79
N LEU A 130 6.49 -0.43 -2.49
CA LEU A 130 5.71 -0.76 -3.70
C LEU A 130 4.21 -0.84 -3.40
N GLY A 131 3.83 -1.49 -2.29
CA GLY A 131 2.45 -1.56 -1.83
C GLY A 131 1.84 -0.20 -1.54
N LEU A 132 2.57 0.68 -0.86
CA LEU A 132 2.13 2.04 -0.54
C LEU A 132 2.02 2.93 -1.79
N LEU A 133 2.93 2.80 -2.76
CA LEU A 133 2.83 3.47 -4.05
C LEU A 133 1.56 3.03 -4.80
N MET A 134 1.26 1.73 -4.81
CA MET A 134 0.00 1.21 -5.35
C MET A 134 -1.23 1.81 -4.66
N ILE A 135 -1.25 1.84 -3.32
CA ILE A 135 -2.35 2.42 -2.54
C ILE A 135 -2.51 3.93 -2.83
N LEU A 136 -1.41 4.66 -2.96
CA LEU A 136 -1.41 6.07 -3.37
C LEU A 136 -2.01 6.25 -4.76
N CYS A 137 -1.67 5.40 -5.74
CA CYS A 137 -2.27 5.44 -7.07
C CYS A 137 -3.79 5.22 -7.03
N ILE A 138 -4.26 4.22 -6.25
CA ILE A 138 -5.69 3.96 -6.08
C ILE A 138 -6.39 5.18 -5.47
N LYS A 139 -5.80 5.77 -4.42
CA LYS A 139 -6.31 6.97 -3.76
C LYS A 139 -6.31 8.19 -4.68
N LEU A 140 -5.27 8.36 -5.48
CA LEU A 140 -5.13 9.47 -6.43
C LEU A 140 -6.15 9.37 -7.55
N GLN A 141 -6.34 8.19 -8.14
CA GLN A 141 -7.39 7.94 -9.12
C GLN A 141 -8.76 8.22 -8.51
N ALA A 142 -9.01 7.75 -7.28
CA ALA A 142 -10.25 8.01 -6.57
C ALA A 142 -10.50 9.52 -6.36
N ALA A 143 -9.48 10.28 -5.95
CA ALA A 143 -9.61 11.72 -5.75
C ALA A 143 -9.82 12.48 -7.06
N TYR A 144 -9.10 12.08 -8.12
CA TYR A 144 -9.24 12.68 -9.45
C TYR A 144 -10.65 12.50 -10.03
N LEU A 145 -11.23 11.29 -9.92
CA LEU A 145 -12.60 11.03 -10.41
C LEU A 145 -13.68 11.83 -9.68
N GLN A 146 -13.37 12.42 -8.53
CA GLN A 146 -14.25 13.34 -7.81
C GLN A 146 -13.95 14.82 -8.09
N SER A 147 -12.87 15.11 -8.80
CA SER A 147 -12.46 16.46 -9.16
C SER A 147 -13.11 16.91 -10.47
N ASP A 148 -13.20 18.23 -10.67
CA ASP A 148 -13.67 18.83 -11.93
C ASP A 148 -12.57 18.90 -13.01
N GLY A 149 -11.45 18.18 -12.83
CA GLY A 149 -10.32 18.19 -13.74
C GLY A 149 -10.59 17.43 -15.04
N VAL A 150 -10.25 18.03 -16.19
CA VAL A 150 -10.37 17.37 -17.51
C VAL A 150 -9.37 16.23 -17.67
N ASN A 151 -8.14 16.44 -17.20
CA ASN A 151 -7.07 15.45 -17.19
C ASN A 151 -6.43 15.40 -15.80
N ILE A 152 -5.99 14.21 -15.39
CA ILE A 152 -5.31 14.02 -14.08
C ILE A 152 -4.03 14.85 -13.97
N ILE A 153 -3.32 15.01 -15.08
CA ILE A 153 -2.09 15.81 -15.16
C ILE A 153 -2.41 17.29 -15.00
N ASP A 154 -3.43 17.79 -15.69
CA ASP A 154 -3.85 19.20 -15.60
C ASP A 154 -4.35 19.54 -14.19
N TRP A 155 -5.10 18.63 -13.56
CA TRP A 155 -5.54 18.77 -12.18
C TRP A 155 -4.35 18.87 -11.20
N LEU A 156 -3.36 17.98 -11.34
CA LEU A 156 -2.14 18.01 -10.52
C LEU A 156 -1.30 19.26 -10.77
N PHE A 157 -1.14 19.70 -12.02
CA PHE A 157 -0.40 20.92 -12.34
C PHE A 157 -1.10 22.17 -11.84
N SER A 158 -2.43 22.22 -11.91
CA SER A 158 -3.23 23.32 -11.37
C SER A 158 -3.05 23.43 -9.86
N ASP A 159 -3.08 22.29 -9.15
CA ASP A 159 -2.79 22.23 -7.71
C ASP A 159 -1.34 22.64 -7.37
N ALA A 160 -0.36 22.24 -8.20
CA ALA A 160 1.03 22.63 -7.98
C ALA A 160 1.25 24.15 -8.19
N ARG A 161 0.57 24.75 -9.16
CA ARG A 161 0.65 26.19 -9.44
C ARG A 161 -0.07 27.03 -8.39
N SER A 162 -1.17 26.54 -7.82
CA SER A 162 -1.85 27.23 -6.72
C SER A 162 -0.98 27.30 -5.47
N ALA A 163 -0.16 26.27 -5.21
CA ALA A 163 0.85 26.29 -4.14
C ALA A 163 1.95 27.34 -4.35
N LEU A 164 2.24 27.70 -5.60
CA LEU A 164 3.23 28.75 -5.96
C LEU A 164 2.64 30.17 -5.94
N GLY A 165 1.37 30.33 -5.52
CA GLY A 165 0.69 31.63 -5.48
C GLY A 165 0.31 32.18 -6.85
N LEU A 166 0.35 31.37 -7.91
CA LEU A 166 0.08 31.78 -9.29
C LEU A 166 -1.41 31.67 -9.66
N HIS A 167 -2.27 31.14 -8.77
CA HIS A 167 -3.70 30.99 -9.01
C HIS A 167 -4.51 31.01 -7.70
N GLU A 168 -5.35 32.03 -7.52
CA GLU A 168 -6.44 32.01 -6.53
C GLU A 168 -7.70 31.47 -7.20
N GLY A 169 -8.02 30.19 -7.00
CA GLY A 169 -9.16 29.58 -7.67
C GLY A 169 -9.68 28.33 -6.99
N GLY A 170 -10.70 28.51 -6.15
CA GLY A 170 -11.79 27.55 -5.93
C GLY A 170 -11.43 26.22 -5.28
N SER A 171 -11.21 26.22 -3.96
CA SER A 171 -11.33 25.01 -3.13
C SER A 171 -12.80 24.58 -3.08
N GLY A 172 -13.22 23.81 -4.09
CA GLY A 172 -14.48 23.07 -4.05
C GLY A 172 -14.39 21.98 -2.99
N SER A 173 -14.97 22.26 -1.82
CA SER A 173 -15.07 21.35 -0.68
C SER A 173 -15.71 20.01 -1.10
N LEU A 174 -14.92 18.94 -1.04
CA LEU A 174 -15.31 17.56 -1.36
C LEU A 174 -16.28 16.98 -0.31
N GLY A 175 -17.57 17.29 -0.44
CA GLY A 175 -18.64 16.70 0.38
C GLY A 175 -19.01 15.24 0.05
N LYS A 176 -18.44 14.64 -1.00
CA LYS A 176 -18.72 13.25 -1.46
C LYS A 176 -17.63 12.24 -1.09
N GLN A 177 -16.90 12.50 -0.01
CA GLN A 177 -15.58 11.91 0.29
C GLN A 177 -15.62 10.55 1.02
N ALA A 178 -16.77 10.07 1.51
CA ALA A 178 -16.78 9.01 2.53
C ALA A 178 -16.58 7.56 2.02
N LEU A 179 -17.20 7.17 0.90
CA LEU A 179 -17.31 5.73 0.56
C LEU A 179 -16.11 5.18 -0.24
N ALA A 180 -15.57 5.96 -1.18
CA ALA A 180 -14.39 5.59 -1.97
C ALA A 180 -13.10 5.53 -1.15
N ASN A 181 -13.06 6.26 -0.04
CA ASN A 181 -11.88 6.38 0.80
C ASN A 181 -11.67 5.17 1.72
N PHE A 182 -12.72 4.37 1.97
CA PHE A 182 -12.66 3.33 2.98
C PHE A 182 -11.76 2.16 2.57
N SER A 183 -11.89 1.65 1.34
CA SER A 183 -11.09 0.52 0.84
C SER A 183 -9.59 0.84 0.82
N SER A 184 -9.20 1.98 0.22
CA SER A 184 -7.80 2.40 0.16
C SER A 184 -7.22 2.72 1.55
N PHE A 185 -8.05 3.22 2.46
CA PHE A 185 -7.66 3.44 3.86
C PHE A 185 -7.40 2.12 4.60
N LEU A 186 -8.26 1.11 4.43
CA LEU A 186 -8.04 -0.21 5.03
C LEU A 186 -6.76 -0.86 4.49
N LEU A 187 -6.50 -0.74 3.19
CA LEU A 187 -5.25 -1.23 2.59
C LEU A 187 -4.04 -0.50 3.17
N LEU A 188 -4.10 0.83 3.30
CA LEU A 188 -3.04 1.62 3.94
C LEU A 188 -2.79 1.16 5.37
N PHE A 189 -3.84 1.11 6.18
CA PHE A 189 -3.77 0.75 7.59
C PHE A 189 -3.16 -0.63 7.78
N THR A 190 -3.64 -1.63 7.03
CA THR A 190 -3.14 -3.01 7.12
C THR A 190 -1.68 -3.09 6.71
N THR A 191 -1.29 -2.41 5.64
CA THR A 191 0.09 -2.39 5.14
C THR A 191 1.06 -1.78 6.16
N VAL A 192 0.68 -0.62 6.73
CA VAL A 192 1.49 0.07 7.74
C VAL A 192 1.56 -0.76 9.03
N ALA A 193 0.46 -1.37 9.47
CA ALA A 193 0.43 -2.22 10.66
C ALA A 193 1.38 -3.42 10.51
N VAL A 194 1.33 -4.12 9.38
CA VAL A 194 2.22 -5.25 9.08
C VAL A 194 3.68 -4.79 9.00
N PHE A 195 3.96 -3.66 8.35
CA PHE A 195 5.31 -3.10 8.28
C PHE A 195 5.87 -2.76 9.68
N LEU A 196 5.09 -2.09 10.53
CA LEU A 196 5.49 -1.73 11.89
C LEU A 196 5.72 -2.98 12.75
N PHE A 197 4.87 -4.00 12.62
CA PHE A 197 5.07 -5.29 13.29
C PHE A 197 6.39 -5.93 12.87
N CYS A 198 6.65 -6.00 11.55
CA CYS A 198 7.88 -6.56 11.00
C CYS A 198 9.11 -5.80 11.50
N LEU A 199 9.06 -4.47 11.46
CA LEU A 199 10.10 -3.59 11.98
C LEU A 199 10.37 -3.84 13.47
N GLN A 200 9.33 -3.90 14.30
CA GLN A 200 9.48 -4.14 15.74
C GLN A 200 10.14 -5.49 16.03
N ARG A 201 9.72 -6.57 15.34
CA ARG A 201 10.31 -7.90 15.49
C ARG A 201 11.80 -7.90 15.14
N ILE A 202 12.15 -7.30 14.02
CA ILE A 202 13.54 -7.28 13.53
C ILE A 202 14.43 -6.39 14.39
N LEU A 203 13.93 -5.24 14.86
CA LEU A 203 14.65 -4.40 15.81
C LEU A 203 14.92 -5.12 17.14
N ARG A 204 14.02 -5.98 17.62
CA ARG A 204 14.26 -6.80 18.81
C ARG A 204 15.37 -7.83 18.58
N VAL A 205 15.39 -8.47 17.40
CA VAL A 205 16.47 -9.40 17.04
C VAL A 205 17.82 -8.68 17.00
N ALA A 206 17.88 -7.54 16.31
CA ALA A 206 19.10 -6.73 16.20
C ALA A 206 19.60 -6.19 17.55
N ARG A 207 18.69 -5.82 18.47
CA ARG A 207 19.06 -5.39 19.84
C ARG A 207 19.48 -6.55 20.74
N GLY A 208 18.93 -7.75 20.55
CA GLY A 208 19.38 -8.95 21.28
C GLY A 208 20.82 -9.36 20.95
N SER A 209 21.27 -9.04 19.72
CA SER A 209 22.62 -9.31 19.19
C SER A 209 23.69 -8.33 19.67
N GLN A 210 23.32 -7.20 20.28
CA GLN A 210 24.20 -6.05 20.56
C GLN A 210 25.29 -6.27 21.63
N HIS A 211 25.47 -7.48 22.16
CA HIS A 211 26.58 -7.78 23.08
C HIS A 211 27.95 -7.96 22.38
N GLY A 212 28.01 -7.89 21.04
CA GLY A 212 29.25 -8.11 20.24
C GLY A 212 29.57 -6.99 19.24
N GLY A 213 30.12 -5.87 19.71
CA GLY A 213 31.22 -5.11 19.08
C GLY A 213 31.09 -4.40 17.72
N LEU A 214 30.49 -4.95 16.65
CA LEU A 214 30.55 -4.34 15.31
C LEU A 214 29.16 -4.23 14.67
N GLN A 215 28.62 -3.00 14.65
CA GLN A 215 27.29 -2.73 14.09
C GLN A 215 27.37 -2.28 12.63
N PRO A 216 26.70 -2.96 11.69
CA PRO A 216 26.31 -2.34 10.42
C PRO A 216 25.30 -1.23 10.72
N HIS A 217 25.61 0.00 10.34
CA HIS A 217 24.76 1.17 10.58
C HIS A 217 23.57 1.17 9.59
N VAL A 218 22.62 0.25 9.79
CA VAL A 218 21.40 0.19 8.98
C VAL A 218 20.52 1.39 9.33
N PRO A 219 20.14 2.25 8.37
CA PRO A 219 19.40 3.47 8.66
C PRO A 219 17.89 3.20 8.72
N TRP A 220 17.47 2.41 9.72
CA TRP A 220 16.06 2.10 10.00
C TRP A 220 15.19 3.35 10.04
N SER A 221 15.69 4.43 10.62
CA SER A 221 14.99 5.72 10.73
C SER A 221 14.68 6.34 9.36
N LYS A 222 15.61 6.26 8.39
CA LYS A 222 15.40 6.79 7.03
C LYS A 222 14.32 6.00 6.31
N MET A 223 14.33 4.67 6.43
CA MET A 223 13.31 3.80 5.84
C MET A 223 11.92 4.05 6.44
N THR A 224 11.83 4.18 7.77
CA THR A 224 10.57 4.54 8.44
C THR A 224 10.10 5.94 8.05
N ALA A 225 11.01 6.90 7.84
CA ALA A 225 10.66 8.24 7.38
C ALA A 225 10.06 8.22 5.96
N VAL A 226 10.59 7.42 5.03
CA VAL A 226 10.01 7.25 3.68
C VAL A 226 8.60 6.68 3.77
N VAL A 227 8.38 5.64 4.58
CA VAL A 227 7.04 5.06 4.80
C VAL A 227 6.10 6.10 5.40
N GLY A 228 6.54 6.84 6.42
CA GLY A 228 5.77 7.91 7.05
C GLY A 228 5.39 9.02 6.06
N LEU A 229 6.33 9.41 5.19
CA LEU A 229 6.08 10.40 4.15
C LEU A 229 5.00 9.94 3.17
N LEU A 230 5.02 8.68 2.73
CA LEU A 230 3.98 8.11 1.86
C LEU A 230 2.60 8.09 2.54
N VAL A 231 2.56 7.78 3.84
CA VAL A 231 1.32 7.84 4.64
C VAL A 231 0.79 9.28 4.72
N VAL A 232 1.66 10.25 4.98
CA VAL A 232 1.27 11.67 5.01
C VAL A 232 0.74 12.10 3.64
N SER A 233 1.44 11.76 2.54
CA SER A 233 0.98 12.03 1.18
C SER A 233 -0.42 11.46 0.93
N PHE A 234 -0.73 10.26 1.42
CA PHE A 234 -2.06 9.66 1.25
C PHE A 234 -3.18 10.51 1.86
N PHE A 235 -2.96 11.09 3.04
CA PHE A 235 -3.96 11.94 3.71
C PHE A 235 -4.08 13.33 3.07
N LEU A 236 -3.00 13.83 2.46
CA LEU A 236 -2.99 15.13 1.80
C LEU A 236 -3.76 15.12 0.47
N ILE A 237 -3.80 13.99 -0.24
CA ILE A 237 -4.47 13.88 -1.54
C ILE A 237 -5.93 14.35 -1.47
N GLY A 238 -6.22 15.43 -2.19
CA GLY A 238 -7.57 16.02 -2.28
C GLY A 238 -8.04 16.71 -0.99
N GLY A 239 -7.18 16.86 0.02
CA GLY A 239 -7.51 17.55 1.28
C GLY A 239 -6.92 18.95 1.40
N ILE A 240 -5.73 19.18 0.84
CA ILE A 240 -4.99 20.46 0.97
C ILE A 240 -4.49 20.90 -0.40
N THR A 241 -4.48 22.20 -0.66
CA THR A 241 -3.86 22.78 -1.86
C THR A 241 -2.36 22.57 -1.87
N GLY A 242 -1.79 22.21 -3.03
CA GLY A 242 -0.37 21.93 -3.19
C GLY A 242 0.06 20.52 -2.76
N PHE A 243 -0.89 19.62 -2.50
CA PHE A 243 -0.59 18.21 -2.19
C PHE A 243 0.22 17.55 -3.31
N SER A 244 0.03 17.97 -4.56
CA SER A 244 0.74 17.47 -5.75
C SER A 244 2.25 17.57 -5.64
N VAL A 245 2.79 18.65 -5.06
CA VAL A 245 4.25 18.84 -4.87
C VAL A 245 4.78 17.81 -3.87
N VAL A 246 4.10 17.65 -2.73
CA VAL A 246 4.46 16.66 -1.71
C VAL A 246 4.37 15.24 -2.27
N LEU A 247 3.32 14.98 -3.06
CA LEU A 247 3.11 13.69 -3.70
C LEU A 247 4.28 13.33 -4.64
N VAL A 248 4.68 14.24 -5.54
CA VAL A 248 5.80 14.02 -6.48
C VAL A 248 7.11 13.79 -5.74
N ILE A 249 7.41 14.61 -4.73
CA ILE A 249 8.62 14.44 -3.89
C ILE A 249 8.60 13.07 -3.19
N SER A 250 7.46 12.70 -2.60
CA SER A 250 7.32 11.42 -1.90
C SER A 250 7.46 10.22 -2.84
N MET A 251 6.92 10.29 -4.06
CA MET A 251 7.08 9.25 -5.08
C MET A 251 8.53 9.15 -5.54
N ALA A 252 9.20 10.28 -5.79
CA ALA A 252 10.61 10.28 -6.19
C ALA A 252 11.52 9.66 -5.12
N LEU A 253 11.32 10.04 -3.85
CA LEU A 253 12.06 9.46 -2.72
C LEU A 253 11.77 7.98 -2.53
N ALA A 254 10.51 7.57 -2.67
CA ALA A 254 10.12 6.16 -2.61
C ALA A 254 10.79 5.34 -3.72
N LEU A 255 10.75 5.81 -4.96
CA LEU A 255 11.41 5.16 -6.10
C LEU A 255 12.92 5.08 -5.90
N TYR A 256 13.54 6.17 -5.45
CA TYR A 256 14.97 6.20 -5.13
C TYR A 256 15.32 5.15 -4.06
N SER A 257 14.50 5.04 -3.00
CA SER A 257 14.70 4.09 -1.92
C SER A 257 14.56 2.61 -2.33
N LEU A 258 13.93 2.33 -3.48
CA LEU A 258 13.86 0.97 -4.02
C LEU A 258 15.20 0.54 -4.61
N PHE A 259 15.86 1.43 -5.36
CA PHE A 259 17.13 1.13 -6.04
C PHE A 259 18.31 1.15 -5.07
N ASP A 260 18.43 2.22 -4.30
CA ASP A 260 19.38 2.32 -3.20
C ASP A 260 18.56 2.39 -1.91
N PRO A 261 18.41 1.28 -1.18
CA PRO A 261 17.84 1.30 0.15
C PRO A 261 18.87 2.00 1.06
N LEU A 262 18.93 3.33 0.90
CA LEU A 262 19.84 4.32 1.44
C LEU A 262 20.85 3.71 2.41
N CYS A 263 22.09 3.50 1.94
CA CYS A 263 23.26 3.10 2.73
C CYS A 263 23.26 1.68 3.33
N ALA A 264 22.95 0.65 2.54
CA ALA A 264 23.58 -0.65 2.75
C ALA A 264 24.98 -0.65 2.10
N LYS A 265 25.93 0.15 2.63
CA LYS A 265 27.36 -0.12 2.38
C LYS A 265 27.68 -1.42 3.12
N PHE A 266 27.44 -2.55 2.46
CA PHE A 266 28.07 -3.80 2.82
C PHE A 266 29.56 -3.59 2.55
N GLN A 267 30.30 -3.13 3.56
CA GLN A 267 31.75 -3.05 3.48
C GLN A 267 32.22 -4.50 3.34
N SER A 268 32.58 -4.92 2.13
CA SER A 268 33.25 -6.20 1.93
C SER A 268 34.59 -6.11 2.68
N PRO A 269 34.83 -6.94 3.69
CA PRO A 269 36.19 -7.13 4.18
C PRO A 269 36.85 -8.10 3.19
N GLY A 270 37.54 -7.59 2.17
CA GLY A 270 38.19 -8.51 1.22
C GLY A 270 38.84 -7.95 -0.05
N GLU A 271 39.06 -6.64 -0.18
CA GLU A 271 39.99 -6.11 -1.19
C GLU A 271 41.03 -5.23 -0.51
N LEU A 272 41.98 -5.87 0.17
CA LEU A 272 43.31 -5.33 0.41
C LEU A 272 44.28 -6.47 0.10
N ILE A 273 44.97 -6.27 -1.02
CA ILE A 273 46.15 -7.00 -1.50
C ILE A 273 47.24 -6.96 -0.42
#